data_AF-A0A2G9RFJ0-F1
#
_entry.id   AF-A0A2G9RFJ0-F1
#
_cell.length_a   1.000
_cell.length_b   1.000
_cell.length_c   1.000
_cell.angle_alpha   90.00
_cell.angle_beta   90.00
_cell.angle_gamma   90.00
#
_symmetry.space_group_name_H-M   'P 1'
#
loop_
_entity.id
_entity.type
_entity.pdbx_description
1 polymer ?
#
loop_
_entity_poly.entity_id
_entity_poly.type
_entity_poly.pdbx_seq_one_letter_code
_entity_poly.pdbx_strand_id
1 'polypeptide(L)'
;GPRWASWNIGVFVCIRCAGVHRNLGVHISRVKSVNLDQWTQEQIQCMEEMGNGKAKRLYEAFLPENFIRPQTDQAVETFIREKYEKKKYMDRSIDLNAFRKERESKWKKSESAPEIKSEPIIFEKVKLVSMSSMPCIKNLKMTSAVFIIKWSGV
;
A
#
# COMPACT_ATOMS: atom_id res chain seq x y z
N GLY A 1 5.15 11.87 5.67
CA GLY A 1 5.04 10.50 5.14
C GLY A 1 4.40 10.51 3.76
N PRO A 2 4.59 9.46 2.93
CA PRO A 2 3.95 9.32 1.62
C PRO A 2 2.42 9.34 1.75
N ARG A 3 1.74 10.04 0.82
CA ARG A 3 0.27 10.21 0.81
C ARG A 3 -0.40 9.53 -0.39
N TRP A 4 0.39 8.82 -1.19
CA TRP A 4 -0.06 8.11 -2.38
C TRP A 4 0.41 6.66 -2.31
N ALA A 5 -0.28 5.78 -3.00
CA ALA A 5 0.05 4.37 -3.03
C ALA A 5 -0.25 3.78 -4.42
N SER A 6 0.58 2.83 -4.84
CA SER A 6 0.27 1.92 -5.94
C SER A 6 -0.26 0.62 -5.33
N TRP A 7 -1.56 0.39 -5.40
CA TRP A 7 -2.22 -0.66 -4.63
C TRP A 7 -2.06 -2.06 -5.23
N ASN A 8 -1.90 -2.16 -6.54
CA ASN A 8 -1.66 -3.44 -7.20
C ASN A 8 -0.22 -3.93 -7.01
N ILE A 9 0.72 -3.01 -6.82
CA ILE A 9 2.12 -3.31 -6.46
C ILE A 9 2.25 -3.47 -4.94
N GLY A 10 1.47 -2.70 -4.17
CA GLY A 10 1.50 -2.71 -2.71
C GLY A 10 2.55 -1.77 -2.10
N VAL A 11 2.78 -0.61 -2.72
CA VAL A 11 3.81 0.36 -2.27
C VAL A 11 3.25 1.75 -2.01
N PHE A 12 3.76 2.41 -0.97
CA PHE A 12 3.51 3.81 -0.68
C PHE A 12 4.57 4.70 -1.32
N VAL A 13 4.12 5.76 -2.00
CA VAL A 13 4.96 6.67 -2.79
C VAL A 13 4.62 8.13 -2.51
N CYS A 14 5.55 9.03 -2.79
CA CYS A 14 5.29 10.47 -2.72
C CYS A 14 4.50 10.94 -3.97
N ILE A 15 4.02 12.18 -3.95
CA ILE A 15 3.25 12.76 -5.06
C ILE A 15 4.04 12.80 -6.38
N ARG A 16 5.36 13.05 -6.33
CA ARG A 16 6.24 13.05 -7.51
C ARG A 16 6.31 11.66 -8.14
N CYS A 17 6.65 10.65 -7.36
CA CYS A 17 6.69 9.27 -7.83
C CYS A 17 5.31 8.76 -8.27
N ALA A 18 4.22 9.19 -7.61
CA ALA A 18 2.86 8.89 -8.04
C ALA A 18 2.57 9.35 -9.48
N GLY A 19 3.10 10.52 -9.88
CA GLY A 19 3.04 11.00 -11.27
C GLY A 19 3.72 10.03 -12.24
N VAL A 20 4.96 9.64 -11.94
CA VAL A 20 5.70 8.67 -12.76
C VAL A 20 4.97 7.32 -12.84
N HIS A 21 4.44 6.82 -11.73
CA HIS A 21 3.69 5.57 -11.68
C HIS A 21 2.41 5.61 -12.55
N ARG A 22 1.80 6.78 -12.77
CA ARG A 22 0.68 6.92 -13.73
C ARG A 22 1.16 6.78 -15.17
N ASN A 23 2.34 7.31 -15.49
CA ASN A 23 2.96 7.24 -16.82
C ASN A 23 3.41 5.81 -17.20
N LEU A 24 3.50 4.88 -16.25
CA LEU A 24 3.73 3.45 -16.53
C LEU A 24 2.47 2.77 -17.10
N GLY A 25 1.28 3.31 -16.83
CA GLY A 25 0.01 2.71 -17.23
C GLY A 25 -0.56 1.69 -16.23
N VAL A 26 -1.88 1.50 -16.31
CA VAL A 26 -2.70 0.73 -15.34
C VAL A 26 -2.45 -0.78 -15.34
N HIS A 27 -1.77 -1.29 -16.37
CA HIS A 27 -1.35 -2.69 -16.46
C HIS A 27 -0.10 -2.97 -15.61
N ILE A 28 0.68 -1.93 -15.29
CA ILE A 28 1.86 -2.01 -14.41
C ILE A 28 1.54 -1.47 -13.03
N SER A 29 0.99 -0.25 -12.94
CA SER A 29 0.79 0.44 -11.67
C SER A 29 -0.55 1.16 -11.63
N ARG A 30 -1.29 0.98 -10.54
CA ARG A 30 -2.59 1.62 -10.27
C ARG A 30 -2.48 2.45 -9.01
N VAL A 31 -2.50 3.77 -9.19
CA VAL A 31 -2.20 4.75 -8.13
C VAL A 31 -3.49 5.28 -7.51
N LYS A 32 -3.52 5.38 -6.17
CA LYS A 32 -4.56 6.05 -5.38
C LYS A 32 -3.95 6.95 -4.31
N SER A 33 -4.64 8.02 -3.97
CA SER A 33 -4.43 8.81 -2.77
C SER A 33 -4.87 8.02 -1.55
N VAL A 34 -4.05 8.04 -0.50
CA VAL A 34 -4.32 7.31 0.74
C VAL A 34 -5.55 7.88 1.46
N ASN A 35 -5.78 9.19 1.35
CA ASN A 35 -6.83 9.89 2.11
C ASN A 35 -7.97 10.43 1.26
N LEU A 36 -7.77 10.61 -0.06
CA LEU A 36 -8.74 11.28 -0.93
C LEU A 36 -9.51 10.33 -1.84
N ASP A 37 -8.98 9.13 -2.10
CA ASP A 37 -9.66 8.13 -2.94
C ASP A 37 -10.40 7.11 -2.09
N GLN A 38 -11.46 6.52 -2.66
CA GLN A 38 -12.15 5.38 -2.04
C GLN A 38 -11.31 4.11 -2.23
N TRP A 39 -11.28 3.27 -1.19
CA TRP A 39 -10.54 2.00 -1.18
C TRP A 39 -11.49 0.84 -0.96
N THR A 40 -11.28 -0.24 -1.69
CA THR A 40 -11.96 -1.52 -1.41
C THR A 40 -11.13 -2.33 -0.43
N GLN A 41 -11.76 -3.29 0.26
CA GLN A 41 -11.09 -4.11 1.26
C GLN A 41 -9.92 -4.92 0.64
N GLU A 42 -10.08 -5.37 -0.60
CA GLU A 42 -9.07 -6.14 -1.33
C GLU A 42 -7.85 -5.28 -1.65
N GLN A 43 -8.06 -4.00 -1.93
CA GLN A 43 -6.97 -3.05 -2.20
C GLN A 43 -6.18 -2.75 -0.92
N ILE A 44 -6.87 -2.63 0.21
CA ILE A 44 -6.23 -2.47 1.52
C ILE A 44 -5.41 -3.72 1.86
N GLN A 45 -5.98 -4.92 1.66
CA GLN A 45 -5.29 -6.18 1.87
C GLN A 45 -4.01 -6.29 1.02
N CYS A 46 -4.05 -5.86 -0.25
CA CYS A 46 -2.85 -5.82 -1.10
C CYS A 46 -1.73 -4.94 -0.51
N MET A 47 -2.08 -3.82 0.15
CA MET A 47 -1.11 -2.94 0.79
C MET A 47 -0.52 -3.55 2.05
N GLU A 48 -1.32 -4.25 2.85
CA GLU A 48 -0.88 -4.94 4.07
C GLU A 48 0.01 -6.14 3.76
N GLU A 49 -0.33 -6.91 2.73
CA GLU A 49 0.41 -8.12 2.34
C GLU A 49 1.80 -7.81 1.78
N MET A 50 1.98 -6.65 1.13
CA MET A 50 3.25 -6.26 0.53
C MET A 50 3.98 -5.20 1.38
N GLY A 51 3.54 -3.94 1.29
CA GLY A 51 4.24 -2.79 1.86
C GLY A 51 5.64 -2.53 1.25
N ASN A 52 6.21 -1.36 1.59
CA ASN A 52 7.51 -0.94 1.04
C ASN A 52 8.67 -1.85 1.45
N GLY A 53 8.60 -2.50 2.62
CA GLY A 53 9.63 -3.41 3.10
C GLY A 53 9.77 -4.65 2.24
N LYS A 54 8.67 -5.37 1.97
CA LYS A 54 8.70 -6.55 1.08
C LYS A 54 8.94 -6.15 -0.36
N ALA A 55 8.36 -5.04 -0.81
CA ALA A 55 8.60 -4.51 -2.15
C ALA A 55 10.08 -4.15 -2.36
N LYS A 56 10.79 -3.63 -1.36
CA LYS A 56 12.24 -3.40 -1.44
C LYS A 56 12.99 -4.72 -1.64
N ARG A 57 12.70 -5.74 -0.82
CA ARG A 57 13.32 -7.07 -0.94
C ARG A 57 13.06 -7.73 -2.30
N LEU A 58 11.90 -7.47 -2.89
CA LEU A 58 11.50 -8.07 -4.17
C LEU A 58 12.04 -7.31 -5.39
N TYR A 59 11.74 -6.02 -5.48
CA TYR A 59 12.03 -5.19 -6.67
C TYR A 59 13.44 -4.58 -6.66
N GLU A 60 14.16 -4.67 -5.55
CA GLU A 60 15.51 -4.14 -5.39
C GLU A 60 16.48 -5.19 -4.84
N ALA A 61 16.16 -6.47 -5.03
CA ALA A 61 16.98 -7.59 -4.56
C ALA A 61 18.41 -7.55 -5.11
N PHE A 62 18.54 -7.20 -6.39
CA PHE A 62 19.81 -7.13 -7.11
C PHE A 62 20.23 -5.67 -7.38
N LEU A 63 19.81 -4.74 -6.52
CA LEU A 63 20.27 -3.36 -6.62
C LEU A 63 21.73 -3.28 -6.14
N PRO A 64 22.64 -2.61 -6.86
CA PRO A 64 24.03 -2.47 -6.44
C PRO A 64 24.15 -1.86 -5.04
N GLU A 65 25.09 -2.34 -4.23
CA GLU A 65 25.27 -1.89 -2.84
C GLU A 65 25.66 -0.41 -2.76
N ASN A 66 26.38 0.09 -3.77
CA ASN A 66 26.77 1.49 -3.93
C ASN A 66 25.75 2.32 -4.73
N PHE A 67 24.51 1.84 -4.91
CA PHE A 67 23.50 2.56 -5.67
C PHE A 67 23.03 3.83 -4.95
N ILE A 68 23.19 4.97 -5.62
CA ILE A 68 22.68 6.27 -5.13
C ILE A 68 21.25 6.47 -5.64
N ARG A 69 20.33 6.72 -4.70
CA ARG A 69 18.94 7.04 -5.04
C ARG A 69 18.87 8.32 -5.87
N PRO A 70 18.24 8.29 -7.06
CA PRO A 70 18.14 9.49 -7.90
C PRO A 70 17.31 10.58 -7.22
N GLN A 71 17.70 11.84 -7.43
CA GLN A 71 17.02 13.01 -6.86
C GLN A 71 16.32 13.88 -7.91
N THR A 72 16.83 13.89 -9.14
CA THR A 72 16.23 14.62 -10.26
C THR A 72 15.05 13.86 -10.84
N ASP A 73 14.03 14.57 -11.29
CA ASP A 73 12.78 13.95 -11.74
C ASP A 73 13.01 12.98 -12.92
N GLN A 74 13.90 13.33 -13.87
CA GLN A 74 14.25 12.46 -15.00
C GLN A 74 14.94 11.16 -14.57
N ALA A 75 15.86 11.23 -13.60
CA ALA A 75 16.56 10.04 -13.11
C ALA A 75 15.63 9.18 -12.25
N VAL A 76 14.72 9.81 -11.49
CA VAL A 76 13.65 9.11 -10.74
C VAL A 76 12.72 8.38 -11.70
N GLU A 77 12.30 9.01 -12.80
CA GLU A 77 11.46 8.35 -13.81
C GLU A 77 12.15 7.12 -14.39
N THR A 78 13.40 7.28 -14.81
CA THR A 78 14.19 6.17 -15.38
C THR A 78 14.31 5.03 -14.39
N PHE A 79 14.65 5.33 -13.13
CA PHE A 79 14.76 4.32 -12.08
C PHE A 79 13.44 3.60 -11.81
N ILE A 80 12.31 4.31 -11.74
CA ILE A 80 10.99 3.71 -11.53
C ILE A 80 10.61 2.77 -12.68
N ARG A 81 10.89 3.15 -13.94
CA ARG A 81 10.70 2.29 -15.12
C ARG A 81 11.58 1.05 -15.06
N GLU A 82 12.87 1.20 -14.78
CA GLU A 82 13.78 0.06 -14.63
C GLU A 82 13.33 -0.89 -13.51
N LYS A 83 12.83 -0.34 -12.40
CA LYS A 83 12.39 -1.09 -11.23
C LYS A 83 11.11 -1.89 -11.47
N TYR A 84 10.05 -1.27 -12.02
CA TYR A 84 8.73 -1.89 -12.08
C TYR A 84 8.30 -2.37 -13.47
N GLU A 85 8.71 -1.68 -14.54
CA GLU A 85 8.38 -2.03 -15.92
C GLU A 85 9.37 -3.07 -16.46
N LYS A 86 10.67 -2.78 -16.39
CA LYS A 86 11.73 -3.71 -16.86
C LYS A 86 12.09 -4.79 -15.83
N LYS A 87 11.71 -4.60 -14.56
CA LYS A 87 12.03 -5.50 -13.44
C LYS A 87 13.53 -5.84 -13.35
N LYS A 88 14.37 -4.85 -13.63
CA LYS A 88 15.83 -5.00 -13.81
C LYS A 88 16.53 -5.56 -12.56
N TYR A 89 16.08 -5.15 -11.38
CA TYR A 89 16.68 -5.50 -10.09
C TYR A 89 15.83 -6.51 -9.30
N MET A 90 14.81 -7.08 -9.94
CA MET A 90 13.87 -7.98 -9.27
C MET A 90 14.46 -9.37 -9.10
N ASP A 91 14.25 -9.97 -7.93
CA ASP A 91 14.47 -11.41 -7.76
C ASP A 91 13.32 -12.21 -8.40
N ARG A 92 13.61 -12.88 -9.52
CA ARG A 92 12.64 -13.71 -10.24
C ARG A 92 12.37 -15.04 -9.53
N SER A 93 13.23 -15.46 -8.62
CA SER A 93 13.03 -16.67 -7.81
C SER A 93 12.02 -16.45 -6.70
N ILE A 94 11.87 -15.21 -6.23
CA ILE A 94 10.80 -14.79 -5.31
C ILE A 94 9.53 -14.60 -6.14
N ASP A 95 8.88 -15.72 -6.44
CA ASP A 95 7.82 -15.77 -7.42
C ASP A 95 6.50 -15.12 -6.93
N LEU A 96 6.16 -13.97 -7.52
CA LEU A 96 4.82 -13.35 -7.45
C LEU A 96 3.71 -14.28 -7.98
N ASN A 97 4.03 -15.32 -8.75
CA ASN A 97 3.05 -16.31 -9.18
C ASN A 97 2.53 -17.15 -8.00
N ALA A 98 3.30 -17.34 -6.92
CA ALA A 98 2.78 -17.95 -5.70
C ALA A 98 1.65 -17.10 -5.10
N PHE A 99 1.83 -15.78 -5.07
CA PHE A 99 0.82 -14.81 -4.61
C PHE A 99 -0.37 -14.65 -5.58
N ARG A 100 -0.13 -14.63 -6.91
CA ARG A 100 -1.21 -14.56 -7.91
C ARG A 100 -2.09 -15.81 -7.92
N LYS A 101 -1.50 -16.99 -7.78
CA LYS A 101 -2.24 -18.26 -7.74
C LYS A 101 -3.08 -18.40 -6.47
N GLU A 102 -2.60 -17.87 -5.34
CA GLU A 102 -3.39 -17.76 -4.10
C GLU A 102 -4.57 -16.77 -4.24
N ARG A 103 -4.37 -15.64 -4.94
CA ARG A 103 -5.44 -14.67 -5.23
C ARG A 103 -6.54 -15.23 -6.14
N GLU A 104 -6.20 -15.95 -7.21
CA GLU A 104 -7.17 -16.58 -8.12
C GLU A 104 -7.95 -17.72 -7.44
N SER A 105 -7.32 -18.47 -6.54
CA SER A 105 -7.97 -19.54 -5.77
C SER A 105 -8.87 -19.02 -4.64
N LYS A 106 -8.50 -17.90 -3.99
CA LYS A 106 -9.39 -17.17 -3.07
C LYS A 106 -10.62 -16.60 -3.80
N TRP A 107 -10.42 -16.01 -4.97
CA TRP A 107 -11.50 -15.41 -5.78
C TRP A 107 -12.58 -16.43 -6.19
N LYS A 108 -12.16 -17.61 -6.68
CA LYS A 108 -13.10 -18.70 -7.00
C LYS A 108 -13.89 -19.21 -5.79
N LYS A 109 -13.40 -18.99 -4.56
CA LYS A 109 -14.06 -19.39 -3.32
C LYS A 109 -15.04 -18.35 -2.80
N SER A 110 -14.85 -17.07 -3.12
CA SER A 110 -15.77 -15.99 -2.74
C SER A 110 -16.97 -15.84 -3.68
N GLU A 111 -16.86 -16.21 -4.96
CA GLU A 111 -17.99 -16.22 -5.92
C GLU A 111 -19.05 -17.30 -5.64
N SER A 112 -18.76 -18.30 -4.82
CA SER A 112 -19.71 -19.34 -4.42
C SER A 112 -20.50 -19.04 -3.14
N ALA A 113 -20.31 -17.87 -2.53
CA ALA A 113 -21.08 -17.44 -1.35
C ALA A 113 -22.24 -16.53 -1.77
N PRO A 114 -23.47 -16.70 -1.24
CA PRO A 114 -24.62 -15.90 -1.64
C PRO A 114 -24.44 -14.42 -1.29
N GLU A 115 -24.73 -13.54 -2.27
CA GLU A 115 -24.60 -12.09 -2.18
C GLU A 115 -25.38 -11.47 -1.01
N ILE A 116 -24.70 -10.73 -0.14
CA ILE A 116 -25.33 -9.75 0.75
C ILE A 116 -24.82 -8.36 0.36
N LYS A 117 -25.71 -7.55 -0.23
CA LYS A 117 -25.46 -6.17 -0.63
C LYS A 117 -25.12 -5.33 0.61
N SER A 118 -23.98 -4.63 0.62
CA SER A 118 -23.68 -3.65 1.66
C SER A 118 -23.40 -2.27 1.05
N GLU A 119 -24.05 -1.28 1.64
CA GLU A 119 -24.03 0.13 1.27
C GLU A 119 -22.68 0.80 1.54
N PRO A 120 -22.35 1.90 0.84
CA PRO A 120 -21.07 2.58 0.99
C PRO A 120 -20.95 3.26 2.36
N ILE A 121 -19.82 3.02 3.03
CA ILE A 121 -19.48 3.65 4.31
C ILE A 121 -19.13 5.12 4.07
N ILE A 122 -19.99 6.04 4.52
CA ILE A 122 -19.74 7.49 4.57
C ILE A 122 -19.13 7.85 5.93
N PHE A 123 -17.96 8.48 5.93
CA PHE A 123 -17.32 9.01 7.15
C PHE A 123 -18.01 10.32 7.59
N GLU A 124 -18.88 10.24 8.59
CA GLU A 124 -19.47 11.44 9.20
C GLU A 124 -18.52 12.08 10.21
N LYS A 125 -18.30 13.40 10.07
CA LYS A 125 -17.42 14.21 10.93
C LYS A 125 -17.99 14.29 12.35
N VAL A 126 -17.31 13.71 13.32
CA VAL A 126 -17.66 13.91 14.73
C VAL A 126 -17.05 15.22 15.25
N LYS A 127 -17.90 16.12 15.74
CA LYS A 127 -17.54 17.37 16.45
C LYS A 127 -16.70 17.06 17.69
N LEU A 128 -15.62 17.81 17.88
CA LEU A 128 -14.85 17.84 19.13
C LEU A 128 -15.69 18.51 20.21
N VAL A 129 -16.04 17.75 21.26
CA VAL A 129 -16.41 18.33 22.55
C VAL A 129 -15.18 18.26 23.44
N SER A 130 -14.70 19.43 23.84
CA SER A 130 -13.70 19.58 24.90
C SER A 130 -14.29 19.08 26.21
N MET A 131 -13.56 18.29 27.01
CA MET A 131 -13.67 18.36 28.46
C MET A 131 -12.49 17.69 29.17
N SER A 132 -12.11 18.39 30.22
CA SER A 132 -11.01 18.23 31.16
C SER A 132 -11.11 17.03 32.09
N SER A 133 -9.96 16.72 32.70
CA SER A 133 -9.72 15.92 33.93
C SER A 133 -9.93 14.39 33.87
N MET A 134 -8.82 13.65 33.93
CA MET A 134 -8.74 12.27 34.42
C MET A 134 -8.85 12.24 35.96
N PRO A 135 -9.37 11.14 36.57
CA PRO A 135 -8.45 10.11 37.09
C PRO A 135 -8.89 8.64 36.88
N CYS A 136 -7.90 7.85 36.45
CA CYS A 136 -7.55 6.44 36.60
C CYS A 136 -8.51 5.32 37.13
N ILE A 137 -8.31 4.14 36.51
CA ILE A 137 -8.51 2.71 36.89
C ILE A 137 -9.94 2.10 36.84
N LYS A 138 -10.22 1.26 35.84
CA LYS A 138 -10.25 -0.23 35.87
C LYS A 138 -10.88 -0.82 34.60
N ASN A 139 -10.31 -1.94 34.15
CA ASN A 139 -10.60 -2.74 32.95
C ASN A 139 -12.03 -2.67 32.37
N LEU A 140 -12.12 -2.27 31.09
CA LEU A 140 -13.24 -2.60 30.20
C LEU A 140 -12.70 -2.77 28.77
N LYS A 141 -13.07 -3.88 28.13
CA LYS A 141 -12.86 -4.11 26.68
C LYS A 141 -13.69 -3.09 25.89
N MET A 142 -13.06 -2.35 24.97
CA MET A 142 -13.66 -1.66 23.81
C MET A 142 -12.49 -1.35 22.86
N THR A 143 -12.31 -2.10 21.77
CA THR A 143 -12.74 -1.75 20.40
C THR A 143 -12.45 -0.31 19.98
N SER A 144 -11.71 -0.22 18.86
CA SER A 144 -11.53 0.91 17.95
C SER A 144 -10.42 1.95 18.24
N ALA A 145 -9.46 1.91 17.30
CA ALA A 145 -8.79 3.05 16.68
C ALA A 145 -7.74 3.83 17.49
N VAL A 146 -6.50 3.33 17.46
CA VAL A 146 -5.30 4.15 17.18
C VAL A 146 -4.26 3.23 16.49
N PHE A 147 -4.10 3.32 15.17
CA PHE A 147 -2.89 2.82 14.49
C PHE A 147 -2.14 4.02 13.90
N ILE A 148 -1.55 4.78 14.82
CA ILE A 148 -0.41 5.64 14.53
C ILE A 148 0.65 5.29 15.58
N ILE A 149 1.91 5.26 15.12
CA ILE A 149 3.16 5.08 15.86
C ILE A 149 3.62 3.62 16.03
N LYS A 150 4.39 3.12 15.06
CA LYS A 150 5.85 2.90 15.23
C LYS A 150 6.47 2.36 13.94
N TRP A 151 7.07 3.22 13.12
CA TRP A 151 8.16 2.81 12.21
C TRP A 151 9.10 4.00 12.05
N SER A 152 9.88 4.24 13.11
CA SER A 152 11.12 5.00 13.10
C SER A 152 12.19 4.05 13.61
N GLY A 153 13.24 3.81 12.82
CA GLY A 153 14.40 3.04 13.27
C GLY A 153 15.08 2.27 12.15
N VAL A 154 16.09 2.94 11.56
CA VAL A 154 17.22 2.42 10.77
C VAL A 154 16.92 1.85 9.38
#